data_AF-A0A934ZDF6-F1
#
_entry.id   AF-A0A934ZDF6-F1
#
_cell.length_a   1.000
_cell.length_b   1.000
_cell.length_c   1.000
_cell.angle_alpha   90.00
_cell.angle_beta   90.00
_cell.angle_gamma   90.00
#
_symmetry.space_group_name_H-M   'P 1'
#
loop_
_entity.id
_entity.type
_entity.pdbx_description
1 polymer ?
#
loop_
_entity_poly.entity_id
_entity_poly.type
_entity_poly.pdbx_seq_one_letter_code
_entity_poly.pdbx_strand_id
1 'polypeptide(L)'
;MAKKRWFTRFFTDAACADDVPVRGAAPFVQRCFHRGATVVYLTGRDIPGMLVGTVRTLRDDGFPIGQPRVELVLKPTFEEDDTGFKRRMLDPMNELGTIVATFENEPGNANLFHHRWPESFAVLLDTQSAPGAPPLEPACIRVPDFSL
;
A
#
# COMPACT_ATOMS: atom_id res chain seq x y z
N MET A 1 -25.73 4.84 13.26
CA MET A 1 -26.23 4.03 12.14
C MET A 1 -25.44 4.20 10.83
N ALA A 2 -25.00 5.42 10.46
CA ALA A 2 -24.21 5.64 9.23
C ALA A 2 -22.85 4.90 9.22
N LYS A 3 -22.07 4.99 10.31
CA LYS A 3 -20.76 4.30 10.44
C LYS A 3 -20.84 2.79 10.22
N LYS A 4 -21.85 2.12 10.80
CA LYS A 4 -22.05 0.67 10.62
C LYS A 4 -22.38 0.30 9.17
N ARG A 5 -23.24 1.08 8.50
CA ARG A 5 -23.59 0.85 7.09
C ARG A 5 -22.43 1.10 6.13
N TRP A 6 -21.62 2.13 6.39
CA TRP A 6 -20.39 2.37 5.64
C TRP A 6 -19.44 1.18 5.79
N PHE A 7 -19.19 0.77 7.03
CA PHE A 7 -18.24 -0.30 7.35
C PHE A 7 -18.60 -1.63 6.68
N THR A 8 -19.88 -2.02 6.69
CA THR A 8 -20.34 -3.27 6.05
C THR A 8 -20.17 -3.26 4.52
N ARG A 9 -20.12 -2.09 3.89
CA ARG A 9 -19.96 -1.98 2.43
C ARG A 9 -18.49 -1.78 2.02
N PHE A 10 -17.73 -1.04 2.83
CA PHE A 10 -16.40 -0.57 2.48
C PHE A 10 -15.36 -1.70 2.37
N PHE A 11 -15.42 -2.68 3.27
CA PHE A 11 -14.45 -3.78 3.29
C PHE A 11 -14.94 -4.97 2.46
N THR A 12 -15.20 -4.75 1.19
CA THR A 12 -15.69 -5.77 0.26
C THR A 12 -15.05 -5.64 -1.12
N ASP A 13 -14.97 -6.74 -1.85
CA ASP A 13 -14.48 -6.77 -3.23
C ASP A 13 -15.22 -5.79 -4.14
N ALA A 14 -16.52 -5.58 -3.89
CA ALA A 14 -17.35 -4.67 -4.65
C ALA A 14 -16.95 -3.20 -4.42
N ALA A 15 -16.59 -2.83 -3.19
CA ALA A 15 -16.14 -1.48 -2.89
C ALA A 15 -14.78 -1.15 -3.48
N CYS A 16 -13.91 -2.15 -3.72
CA CYS A 16 -12.66 -1.92 -4.46
C CYS A 16 -12.92 -1.29 -5.84
N ALA A 17 -14.04 -1.61 -6.50
CA ALA A 17 -14.34 -1.07 -7.83
C ALA A 17 -14.62 0.45 -7.83
N ASP A 18 -14.84 1.05 -6.65
CA ASP A 18 -14.99 2.49 -6.48
C ASP A 18 -13.64 3.20 -6.26
N ASP A 19 -12.54 2.44 -6.11
CA ASP A 19 -11.20 3.01 -5.98
C ASP A 19 -10.77 3.71 -7.29
N VAL A 20 -10.00 4.78 -7.13
CA VAL A 20 -9.35 5.47 -8.26
C VAL A 20 -7.85 5.53 -8.00
N PRO A 21 -7.01 5.08 -8.94
CA PRO A 21 -5.56 5.20 -8.80
C PRO A 21 -5.14 6.65 -8.55
N VAL A 22 -4.20 6.85 -7.63
CA VAL A 22 -3.52 8.14 -7.49
C VAL A 22 -2.91 8.53 -8.83
N ARG A 23 -3.06 9.80 -9.21
CA ARG A 23 -2.57 10.31 -10.50
C ARG A 23 -1.10 9.92 -10.71
N GLY A 24 -0.82 9.30 -11.86
CA GLY A 24 0.52 8.87 -12.25
C GLY A 24 1.02 7.56 -11.60
N ALA A 25 0.27 6.95 -10.67
CA ALA A 25 0.75 5.78 -9.92
C ALA A 25 1.02 4.56 -10.82
N ALA A 26 0.05 4.17 -11.65
CA ALA A 26 0.21 3.04 -12.57
C ALA A 26 1.44 3.19 -13.49
N PRO A 27 1.62 4.29 -14.25
CA PRO A 27 2.80 4.43 -15.10
C PRO A 27 4.11 4.55 -14.30
N PHE A 28 4.10 5.11 -13.08
CA PHE A 28 5.28 5.13 -12.21
C PHE A 28 5.70 3.71 -11.82
N VAL A 29 4.77 2.90 -11.29
CA VAL A 29 5.07 1.53 -10.84
C VAL A 29 5.50 0.65 -12.03
N GLN A 30 4.87 0.82 -13.19
CA GLN A 30 5.30 0.15 -14.42
C GLN A 30 6.74 0.52 -14.82
N ARG A 31 7.14 1.79 -14.70
CA ARG A 31 8.53 2.20 -14.96
C ARG A 31 9.50 1.57 -13.98
N CYS A 32 9.15 1.49 -12.69
CA CYS A 32 9.98 0.80 -11.69
C CYS A 32 10.14 -0.70 -12.03
N PHE A 33 9.04 -1.38 -12.32
CA PHE A 33 9.04 -2.79 -12.70
C PHE A 33 9.89 -3.07 -13.96
N HIS A 34 9.71 -2.29 -15.02
CA HIS A 34 10.49 -2.43 -16.26
C HIS A 34 11.98 -2.13 -16.08
N ARG A 35 12.35 -1.30 -15.10
CA ARG A 35 13.76 -1.06 -14.70
C ARG A 35 14.34 -2.17 -13.83
N GLY A 36 13.53 -3.16 -13.47
CA GLY A 36 13.98 -4.37 -12.82
C GLY A 36 13.66 -4.48 -11.33
N ALA A 37 12.90 -3.53 -10.78
CA ALA A 37 12.49 -3.59 -9.39
C ALA A 37 11.50 -4.74 -9.14
N THR A 38 11.62 -5.35 -7.95
CA THR A 38 10.53 -6.14 -7.36
C THR A 38 9.47 -5.17 -6.82
N VAL A 39 8.22 -5.37 -7.22
CA VAL A 39 7.09 -4.56 -6.77
C VAL A 39 6.32 -5.35 -5.73
N VAL A 40 6.09 -4.75 -4.56
CA VAL A 40 5.30 -5.35 -3.50
C VAL A 40 4.14 -4.44 -3.14
N TYR A 41 2.91 -4.93 -3.31
CA TYR A 41 1.70 -4.29 -2.81
C TYR A 41 1.40 -4.84 -1.42
N LEU A 42 1.76 -4.08 -0.38
CA LEU A 42 1.47 -4.42 1.03
C LEU A 42 0.27 -3.61 1.51
N THR A 43 -0.87 -4.27 1.73
CA THR A 43 -2.14 -3.59 2.00
C THR A 43 -2.85 -4.08 3.27
N GLY A 44 -3.55 -3.17 3.93
CA GLY A 44 -4.44 -3.45 5.06
C GLY A 44 -5.79 -4.05 4.66
N ARG A 45 -5.97 -4.43 3.41
CA ARG A 45 -7.14 -5.20 2.96
C ARG A 45 -7.02 -6.65 3.41
N ASP A 46 -8.14 -7.29 3.73
CA ASP A 46 -8.15 -8.70 4.10
C ASP A 46 -8.45 -9.63 2.91
N ILE A 47 -7.94 -10.85 2.99
CA ILE A 47 -8.11 -11.87 1.96
C ILE A 47 -9.59 -12.26 1.77
N PRO A 48 -10.37 -12.59 2.82
CA PRO A 48 -11.76 -13.01 2.65
C PRO A 48 -12.67 -11.96 2.01
N GLY A 49 -12.44 -10.69 2.33
CA GLY A 49 -13.31 -9.60 1.92
C GLY A 49 -12.90 -8.89 0.63
N MET A 50 -11.60 -8.80 0.32
CA MET A 50 -11.11 -7.80 -0.64
C MET A 50 -10.02 -8.29 -1.62
N LEU A 51 -9.64 -9.57 -1.59
CA LEU A 51 -8.60 -10.11 -2.49
C LEU A 51 -9.01 -9.98 -3.96
N VAL A 52 -10.21 -10.44 -4.31
CA VAL A 52 -10.65 -10.53 -5.72
C VAL A 52 -10.82 -9.13 -6.31
N GLY A 53 -11.40 -8.21 -5.55
CA GLY A 53 -11.58 -6.81 -5.94
C GLY A 53 -10.24 -6.11 -6.12
N THR A 54 -9.28 -6.33 -5.21
CA THR A 54 -7.93 -5.73 -5.31
C THR A 54 -7.15 -6.24 -6.52
N VAL A 55 -7.19 -7.54 -6.78
CA VAL A 55 -6.54 -8.11 -7.98
C VAL A 55 -7.17 -7.53 -9.25
N ARG A 56 -8.50 -7.42 -9.28
CA ARG A 56 -9.23 -6.84 -10.41
C ARG A 56 -8.85 -5.39 -10.66
N THR A 57 -8.85 -4.54 -9.64
CA THR A 57 -8.55 -3.10 -9.81
C THR A 57 -7.12 -2.89 -10.25
N LEU A 58 -6.14 -3.53 -9.59
CA LEU A 58 -4.73 -3.44 -10.01
C LEU A 58 -4.55 -3.83 -11.50
N ARG A 59 -5.20 -4.91 -11.94
CA ARG A 59 -5.17 -5.32 -13.35
C ARG A 59 -5.83 -4.29 -14.27
N ASP A 60 -7.08 -3.91 -13.96
CA ASP A 60 -7.90 -3.05 -14.81
C ASP A 60 -7.31 -1.63 -14.92
N ASP A 61 -6.63 -1.16 -13.87
CA ASP A 61 -5.95 0.15 -13.80
C ASP A 61 -4.52 0.12 -14.38
N GLY A 62 -4.06 -1.02 -14.87
CA GLY A 62 -2.78 -1.14 -15.59
C GLY A 62 -1.55 -1.22 -14.69
N PHE A 63 -1.68 -1.60 -13.42
CA PHE A 63 -0.56 -1.95 -12.56
C PHE A 63 0.02 -3.32 -12.95
N PRO A 64 1.33 -3.56 -12.76
CA PRO A 64 1.88 -4.90 -12.92
C PRO A 64 1.27 -5.83 -11.86
N ILE A 65 0.73 -6.97 -12.29
CA ILE A 65 0.18 -8.01 -11.40
C ILE A 65 0.25 -9.37 -12.09
N GLY A 66 0.40 -10.45 -11.32
CA GLY A 66 0.46 -11.82 -11.83
C GLY A 66 1.72 -12.12 -12.65
N GLN A 67 2.81 -11.41 -12.38
CA GLN A 67 4.09 -11.52 -13.08
C GLN A 67 5.23 -11.80 -12.08
N PRO A 68 6.34 -12.43 -12.50
CA PRO A 68 7.51 -12.59 -11.65
C PRO A 68 8.00 -11.26 -11.08
N ARG A 69 8.42 -11.25 -9.81
CA ARG A 69 8.82 -10.06 -9.03
C ARG A 69 7.68 -9.09 -8.72
N VAL A 70 6.44 -9.58 -8.72
CA VAL A 70 5.29 -8.83 -8.25
C VAL A 70 4.58 -9.61 -7.15
N GLU A 71 4.60 -9.05 -5.94
CA GLU A 71 3.96 -9.65 -4.77
C GLU A 71 2.74 -8.81 -4.35
N LEU A 72 1.68 -9.49 -3.95
CA LEU A 72 0.48 -8.88 -3.38
C LEU A 72 0.22 -9.51 -2.00
N VAL A 73 0.35 -8.70 -0.96
CA VAL A 73 0.34 -9.14 0.44
C VAL A 73 -0.81 -8.45 1.16
N LEU A 74 -1.83 -9.24 1.54
CA LEU A 74 -3.04 -8.82 2.25
C LEU A 74 -3.05 -9.37 3.67
N LYS A 75 -3.85 -8.74 4.54
CA LYS A 75 -4.17 -9.32 5.84
C LYS A 75 -4.89 -10.66 5.68
N PRO A 76 -4.53 -11.71 6.45
CA PRO A 76 -5.28 -12.96 6.47
C PRO A 76 -6.75 -12.81 6.84
N THR A 77 -7.07 -11.89 7.75
CA THR A 77 -8.43 -11.67 8.27
C THR A 77 -8.74 -10.19 8.46
N PHE A 78 -10.03 -9.86 8.46
CA PHE A 78 -10.50 -8.50 8.67
C PHE A 78 -10.11 -7.93 10.03
N GLU A 79 -10.26 -8.73 11.09
CA GLU A 79 -10.07 -8.36 12.50
C GLU A 79 -8.62 -8.04 12.87
N GLU A 80 -7.68 -8.46 12.03
CA GLU A 80 -6.28 -8.23 12.30
C GLU A 80 -5.95 -6.73 12.19
N ASP A 81 -5.21 -6.21 13.17
CA ASP A 81 -4.76 -4.83 13.18
C ASP A 81 -3.75 -4.54 12.06
N ASP A 82 -3.94 -3.42 11.36
CA ASP A 82 -3.09 -3.03 10.21
C ASP A 82 -1.64 -2.76 10.62
N THR A 83 -1.43 -2.02 11.71
CA THR A 83 -0.07 -1.68 12.17
C THR A 83 0.67 -2.93 12.64
N GLY A 84 -0.01 -3.80 13.39
CA GLY A 84 0.50 -5.09 13.85
C GLY A 84 0.83 -6.02 12.68
N PHE A 85 -0.02 -6.07 11.65
CA PHE A 85 0.23 -6.83 10.43
C PHE A 85 1.48 -6.33 9.69
N LYS A 86 1.55 -5.03 9.37
CA LYS A 86 2.68 -4.44 8.64
C LYS A 86 4.01 -4.61 9.37
N ARG A 87 4.00 -4.51 10.71
CA ARG A 87 5.20 -4.78 11.52
C ARG A 87 5.73 -6.20 11.34
N ARG A 88 4.86 -7.20 11.26
CA ARG A 88 5.28 -8.59 11.03
C ARG A 88 5.76 -8.85 9.61
N MET A 89 5.34 -8.04 8.64
CA MET A 89 5.79 -8.14 7.26
C MET A 89 7.18 -7.55 7.02
N LEU A 90 7.73 -6.75 7.95
CA LEU A 90 9.04 -6.11 7.78
C LEU A 90 10.19 -7.10 7.52
N ASP A 91 10.20 -8.25 8.21
CA ASP A 91 11.25 -9.25 8.03
C ASP A 91 11.10 -10.02 6.71
N PRO A 92 9.91 -10.56 6.36
CA PRO A 92 9.67 -11.13 5.03
C PRO A 92 10.01 -10.20 3.86
N MET A 93 9.79 -8.88 4.01
CA MET A 93 10.15 -7.92 2.96
C MET A 93 11.68 -7.90 2.67
N ASN A 94 12.54 -8.15 3.67
CA ASN A 94 13.98 -8.21 3.44
C ASN A 94 14.41 -9.47 2.67
N GLU A 95 13.62 -10.55 2.74
CA GLU A 95 13.89 -11.77 1.99
C GLU A 95 13.70 -11.57 0.48
N LEU A 96 12.92 -10.56 0.09
CA LEU A 96 12.67 -10.19 -1.32
C LEU A 96 13.80 -9.32 -1.92
N GLY A 97 14.69 -8.78 -1.07
CA GLY A 97 15.85 -7.99 -1.49
C GLY A 97 15.98 -6.66 -0.75
N THR A 98 16.85 -5.79 -1.25
CA THR A 98 17.06 -4.45 -0.68
C THR A 98 15.86 -3.55 -0.95
N ILE A 99 15.26 -3.00 0.11
CA ILE A 99 14.20 -2.01 -0.01
C ILE A 99 14.81 -0.67 -0.42
N VAL A 100 14.51 -0.24 -1.65
CA VAL A 100 15.02 1.03 -2.21
C VAL A 100 14.03 2.19 -2.03
N ALA A 101 12.73 1.90 -1.91
CA ALA A 101 11.69 2.89 -1.67
C ALA A 101 10.43 2.26 -1.07
N THR A 102 9.70 3.02 -0.27
CA THR A 102 8.38 2.66 0.27
C THR A 102 7.39 3.80 0.05
N PHE A 103 6.14 3.45 -0.27
CA PHE A 103 5.07 4.42 -0.54
C PHE A 103 3.87 4.13 0.37
N GLU A 104 3.43 5.13 1.12
CA GLU A 104 2.39 5.01 2.14
C GLU A 104 1.52 6.29 2.21
N ASN A 105 0.27 6.22 2.65
CA ASN A 105 -0.63 7.36 2.88
C ASN A 105 -0.88 7.69 4.37
N GLU A 106 -0.65 6.74 5.26
CA GLU A 106 -0.68 6.81 6.72
C GLU A 106 0.71 7.18 7.28
N PRO A 107 0.85 8.35 7.94
CA PRO A 107 2.12 8.80 8.51
C PRO A 107 2.77 7.80 9.48
N GLY A 108 1.98 7.08 10.28
CA GLY A 108 2.51 6.09 11.21
C GLY A 108 3.20 4.91 10.53
N ASN A 109 2.67 4.46 9.40
CA ASN A 109 3.25 3.38 8.61
C ASN A 109 4.48 3.87 7.83
N ALA A 110 4.43 5.10 7.28
CA ALA A 110 5.59 5.71 6.64
C ALA A 110 6.78 5.82 7.61
N ASN A 111 6.53 6.27 8.84
CA ASN A 111 7.56 6.33 9.90
C ASN A 111 8.09 4.93 10.25
N LEU A 112 7.20 3.94 10.40
CA LEU A 112 7.59 2.55 10.66
C LEU A 112 8.56 2.03 9.60
N PHE A 113 8.29 2.29 8.32
CA PHE A 113 9.13 1.86 7.21
C PHE A 113 10.45 2.64 7.17
N HIS A 114 10.42 3.96 7.37
CA HIS A 114 11.62 4.78 7.44
C HIS A 114 12.59 4.29 8.54
N HIS A 115 12.07 3.99 9.73
CA HIS A 115 12.92 3.47 10.81
C HIS A 115 13.48 2.07 10.53
N ARG A 116 12.75 1.23 9.77
CA ARG A 116 13.22 -0.11 9.39
C ARG A 116 14.27 -0.07 8.28
N TRP A 117 14.09 0.81 7.30
CA TRP A 117 14.92 0.94 6.10
C TRP A 117 15.34 2.39 5.89
N PRO A 118 16.24 2.93 6.74
CA PRO A 118 16.62 4.35 6.72
C PRO A 118 17.36 4.77 5.45
N GLU A 119 17.94 3.82 4.71
CA GLU A 119 18.60 4.07 3.43
C GLU A 119 17.62 4.09 2.23
N SER A 120 16.36 3.67 2.44
CA SER A 120 15.34 3.69 1.40
C SER A 120 14.68 5.07 1.29
N PHE A 121 14.13 5.37 0.11
CA PHE A 121 13.23 6.53 -0.04
C PHE A 121 11.89 6.23 0.64
N ALA A 122 11.67 6.78 1.84
CA ALA A 122 10.38 6.73 2.52
C ALA A 122 9.47 7.85 2.01
N VAL A 123 8.40 7.51 1.29
CA VAL A 123 7.48 8.45 0.66
C VAL A 123 6.08 8.37 1.28
N LEU A 124 5.59 9.51 1.76
CA LEU A 124 4.20 9.72 2.12
C LEU A 124 3.44 10.35 0.94
N LEU A 125 2.40 9.67 0.46
CA LEU A 125 1.39 10.22 -0.44
C LEU A 125 0.40 11.04 0.39
N ASP A 126 0.33 12.35 0.11
CA ASP A 126 -0.53 13.33 0.80
C ASP A 126 -1.99 13.17 0.34
N THR A 127 -2.56 12.02 0.69
CA THR A 127 -3.94 11.63 0.43
C THR A 127 -4.67 11.44 1.76
N GLN A 128 -5.86 10.84 1.76
CA GLN A 128 -6.60 10.63 3.01
C GLN A 128 -5.85 9.67 3.94
N SER A 129 -5.67 10.08 5.19
CA SER A 129 -5.12 9.26 6.27
C SER A 129 -6.09 9.19 7.45
N ALA A 130 -5.86 8.26 8.38
CA ALA A 130 -6.62 8.17 9.61
C ALA A 130 -6.44 9.44 10.47
N PRO A 131 -7.49 9.92 11.17
CA PRO A 131 -7.36 11.04 12.09
C PRO A 131 -6.49 10.66 13.28
N GLY A 132 -5.72 11.62 13.79
CA GLY A 132 -4.82 11.40 14.93
C GLY A 132 -3.54 10.64 14.59
N ALA A 133 -3.15 10.59 13.31
CA ALA A 133 -1.86 10.06 12.90
C ALA A 133 -0.70 10.80 13.60
N PRO A 134 0.40 10.10 13.93
CA PRO A 134 1.59 10.75 14.47
C PRO A 134 2.19 11.74 13.45
N PRO A 135 3.01 12.71 13.91
CA PRO A 135 3.75 13.56 12.98
C PRO A 135 4.64 12.70 12.09
N LEU A 136 4.72 13.05 10.81
CA LEU A 136 5.61 12.41 9.85
C LEU A 136 7.08 12.73 10.22
N GLU A 137 7.95 11.73 10.14
CA GLU A 137 9.39 11.93 10.31
C GLU A 137 9.94 12.95 9.29
N PRO A 138 10.81 13.91 9.70
CA PRO A 138 11.30 14.96 8.81
C PRO A 138 12.05 14.46 7.57
N ALA A 139 12.62 13.26 7.63
CA ALA A 139 13.35 12.64 6.53
C ALA A 139 12.43 11.99 5.47
N CYS A 140 11.16 11.74 5.80
CA CYS A 140 10.20 11.20 4.84
C CYS A 140 9.83 12.26 3.79
N ILE A 141 9.82 11.84 2.53
CA ILE A 141 9.44 12.68 1.39
C ILE A 141 7.91 12.72 1.33
N ARG A 142 7.32 13.91 1.22
CA ARG A 142 5.88 14.05 1.00
C ARG A 142 5.60 14.47 -0.45
N VAL A 143 4.70 13.77 -1.11
CA VAL A 143 4.26 14.09 -2.47
C VAL A 143 2.73 14.02 -2.58
N PRO A 144 2.08 14.86 -3.40
CA PRO A 144 0.63 14.81 -3.58
C PRO A 144 0.19 13.67 -4.52
N ASP A 145 1.03 13.30 -5.48
CA ASP A 145 0.78 12.24 -6.46
C ASP A 145 2.11 11.78 -7.11
N PHE A 146 2.01 10.97 -8.17
CA PHE A 146 3.16 10.40 -8.91
C PHE A 146 3.41 11.10 -10.25
N SER A 147 3.05 12.39 -10.39
CA SER A 147 3.30 13.18 -11.62
C SER A 147 4.77 13.60 -11.84
N LEU A 148 5.70 12.75 -11.40
CA LEU A 148 7.16 12.89 -11.52
C LEU A 148 7.68 12.62 -12.94
#